data_AF-A0AAU6A380-F1
#
_entry.id   AF-A0AAU6A380-F1
#
_cell.length_a   1.000
_cell.length_b   1.000
_cell.length_c   1.000
_cell.angle_alpha   90.00
_cell.angle_beta   90.00
_cell.angle_gamma   90.00
#
_symmetry.space_group_name_H-M   'P 1'
#
loop_
_entity.id
_entity.type
_entity.pdbx_description
1 polymer ?
#
loop_
_entity_poly.entity_id
_entity_poly.type
_entity_poly.pdbx_seq_one_letter_code
_entity_poly.pdbx_strand_id
1 'polypeptide(L)'
;MATGTWSGPTRLGFCLMLKFFEIEGRFPEFIEEFPQPAVQYVAGLVKVPAAELAKYDLAGAKRHRKQIREALGFRPSTVADEERLAEWLSTQVCPVELVEDRQREALLVQCRVERIEPPGRTRVEKVLVAARNRWERAFCTRTIERLGDVGTARLLALVAEGSEDGAALLAALKRDPGAVGLDLLLAEITKLNDVRRLCLPEGLFVDCSEKMVAAWRARAIKMYPSDFRDTAEDVRITLLAALCSSRQAEITDALVELLVALVHKINARAERRVERQLTAELKKVRGKEGILFKLADAAIGKPDEVVRTALYPVVGEKTLRDLVAEAKANEKVFKAKVRTTLRSSYSSYYRQMLPPLLRTLGFRYNNTAYRPVMGAMKLLEKYAEVDGKTPRRQRCTWLRGRLRLLGVQLCQESRLARSVQPGVEVHEAGEGLAYGCEVDVVEGFVRPGHHLRDLGGVLPQHPERNLCAGDGAVGGLAQRVGDLWGRQPVTGDLHCPAHVGVRIREGQRGEGTDIVDGDELHDHFVVPGHVE
;
A
#
# COMPACT_ATOMS: atom_id res chain seq x y z
N MET A 1 8.90 57.92 -11.30
CA MET A 1 9.09 57.82 -12.76
C MET A 1 8.30 58.92 -13.43
N ALA A 2 8.93 59.68 -14.34
CA ALA A 2 8.33 60.84 -14.99
C ALA A 2 7.17 60.43 -15.91
N THR A 3 5.95 60.43 -15.39
CA THR A 3 4.71 60.41 -16.20
C THR A 3 4.43 61.75 -16.88
N GLY A 4 5.27 62.76 -16.64
CA GLY A 4 5.09 64.14 -17.11
C GLY A 4 5.28 64.37 -18.62
N THR A 5 5.73 63.37 -19.39
CA THR A 5 5.97 63.49 -20.84
C THR A 5 4.92 62.81 -21.72
N TRP A 6 3.95 62.10 -21.14
CA TRP A 6 2.96 61.31 -21.90
C TRP A 6 1.54 61.81 -21.68
N SER A 7 0.76 61.95 -22.76
CA SER A 7 -0.60 62.51 -22.74
C SER A 7 -1.65 61.52 -23.24
N GLY A 8 -2.86 61.60 -22.69
CA GLY A 8 -4.04 60.84 -23.11
C GLY A 8 -3.81 59.32 -23.16
N PRO A 9 -4.02 58.65 -24.32
CA PRO A 9 -3.97 57.19 -24.43
C PRO A 9 -2.59 56.62 -24.09
N THR A 10 -1.51 57.35 -24.40
CA THR A 10 -0.13 56.90 -24.12
C THR A 10 0.19 56.82 -22.63
N ARG A 11 -0.40 57.72 -21.81
CA ARG A 11 -0.24 57.72 -20.35
C ARG A 11 -0.92 56.52 -19.70
N LEU A 12 -2.17 56.25 -20.12
CA LEU A 12 -2.93 55.11 -19.63
C LEU A 12 -2.27 53.78 -20.04
N GLY A 13 -1.90 53.64 -21.31
CA GLY A 13 -1.21 52.45 -21.82
C GLY A 13 0.14 52.19 -21.13
N PHE A 14 0.94 53.23 -20.89
CA PHE A 14 2.20 53.09 -20.15
C PHE A 14 1.99 52.59 -18.71
N CYS A 15 1.05 53.19 -17.96
CA CYS A 15 0.78 52.79 -16.58
C CYS A 15 0.26 51.34 -16.49
N LEU A 16 -0.61 50.93 -17.41
CA LEU A 16 -1.09 49.56 -17.48
C LEU A 16 0.03 48.58 -17.85
N MET A 17 0.87 48.90 -18.82
CA MET A 17 2.03 48.07 -19.15
C MET A 17 3.01 47.92 -17.98
N LEU A 18 3.27 49.02 -17.25
CA LEU A 18 4.13 48.99 -16.08
C LEU A 18 3.58 48.05 -15.02
N LYS A 19 2.29 48.21 -14.66
CA LYS A 19 1.66 47.35 -13.63
C LYS A 19 1.53 45.91 -14.07
N PHE A 20 1.19 45.66 -15.34
CA PHE A 20 1.18 44.32 -15.88
C PHE A 20 2.56 43.67 -15.80
N PHE A 21 3.62 44.38 -16.19
CA PHE A 21 4.97 43.85 -16.12
C PHE A 21 5.44 43.59 -14.67
N GLU A 22 5.07 44.44 -13.71
CA GLU A 22 5.36 44.20 -12.29
C GLU A 22 4.75 42.88 -11.76
N ILE A 23 3.59 42.49 -12.26
CA ILE A 23 2.87 41.27 -11.84
C ILE A 23 3.33 40.04 -12.65
N GLU A 24 3.38 40.19 -13.96
CA GLU A 24 3.57 39.08 -14.90
C GLU A 24 5.03 38.87 -15.31
N GLY A 25 5.92 39.85 -15.12
CA GLY A 25 7.32 39.80 -15.53
C GLY A 25 7.53 39.77 -17.05
N ARG A 26 6.47 39.99 -17.84
CA ARG A 26 6.47 40.07 -19.31
C ARG A 26 5.57 41.20 -19.78
N PHE A 27 5.69 41.58 -21.05
CA PHE A 27 4.73 42.50 -21.66
C PHE A 27 3.48 41.77 -22.16
N PRO A 28 2.32 42.45 -22.20
CA PRO A 28 1.13 41.92 -22.83
C PRO A 28 1.31 41.87 -24.35
N GLU A 29 0.74 40.84 -24.97
CA GLU A 29 0.69 40.63 -26.42
C GLU A 29 -0.51 41.37 -27.03
N PHE A 30 -1.62 41.45 -26.29
CA PHE A 30 -2.87 42.06 -26.73
C PHE A 30 -3.53 42.89 -25.61
N ILE A 31 -4.39 43.83 -25.98
CA ILE A 31 -4.99 44.79 -25.03
C ILE A 31 -5.98 44.08 -24.08
N GLU A 32 -6.60 43.01 -24.54
CA GLU A 32 -7.58 42.21 -23.79
C GLU A 32 -6.93 41.42 -22.65
N GLU A 33 -5.59 41.33 -22.57
CA GLU A 33 -4.89 40.79 -21.40
C GLU A 33 -5.05 41.69 -20.17
N PHE A 34 -5.41 42.96 -20.35
CA PHE A 34 -5.72 43.85 -19.24
C PHE A 34 -7.15 43.58 -18.75
N PRO A 35 -7.37 43.17 -17.49
CA PRO A 35 -8.72 43.02 -16.95
C PRO A 35 -9.44 44.36 -16.97
N GLN A 36 -10.66 44.40 -17.49
CA GLN A 36 -11.46 45.63 -17.59
C GLN A 36 -11.58 46.40 -16.25
N PRO A 37 -11.74 45.76 -15.08
CA PRO A 37 -11.73 46.47 -13.80
C PRO A 37 -10.40 47.19 -13.51
N ALA A 38 -9.26 46.59 -13.88
CA ALA A 38 -7.95 47.20 -13.73
C ALA A 38 -7.78 48.41 -14.66
N VAL A 39 -8.27 48.29 -15.90
CA VAL A 39 -8.27 49.41 -16.88
C VAL A 39 -9.06 50.59 -16.33
N GLN A 40 -10.29 50.37 -15.83
CA GLN A 40 -11.13 51.42 -15.26
C GLN A 40 -10.48 52.09 -14.04
N TYR A 41 -9.90 51.28 -13.15
CA TYR A 41 -9.23 51.78 -11.95
C TYR A 41 -8.04 52.67 -12.30
N VAL A 42 -7.13 52.18 -13.15
CA VAL A 42 -5.94 52.95 -13.56
C VAL A 42 -6.33 54.20 -14.36
N ALA A 43 -7.34 54.11 -15.23
CA ALA A 43 -7.92 55.24 -15.97
C ALA A 43 -8.38 56.37 -15.03
N GLY A 44 -9.06 56.04 -13.93
CA GLY A 44 -9.44 56.99 -12.89
C GLY A 44 -8.24 57.68 -12.24
N LEU A 45 -7.21 56.91 -11.84
CA LEU A 45 -5.99 57.46 -11.23
C LEU A 45 -5.24 58.40 -12.15
N VAL A 46 -5.13 58.01 -13.43
CA VAL A 46 -4.46 58.81 -14.45
C VAL A 46 -5.41 59.75 -15.17
N LYS A 47 -6.62 60.02 -14.68
CA LYS A 47 -7.57 61.02 -15.23
C LYS A 47 -7.69 60.97 -16.76
N VAL A 48 -7.73 59.78 -17.35
CA VAL A 48 -7.91 59.54 -18.81
C VAL A 48 -9.10 58.59 -18.97
N PRO A 49 -10.07 58.84 -19.87
CA PRO A 49 -11.18 57.92 -20.09
C PRO A 49 -10.70 56.52 -20.48
N ALA A 50 -11.26 55.47 -19.89
CA ALA A 50 -10.85 54.08 -20.17
C ALA A 50 -10.93 53.71 -21.67
N ALA A 51 -11.90 54.28 -22.38
CA ALA A 51 -12.08 54.07 -23.83
C ALA A 51 -10.88 54.56 -24.68
N GLU A 52 -10.06 55.48 -24.16
CA GLU A 52 -8.85 55.94 -24.84
C GLU A 52 -7.80 54.84 -24.97
N LEU A 53 -7.85 53.77 -24.15
CA LEU A 53 -6.93 52.64 -24.28
C LEU A 53 -7.01 51.99 -25.67
N ALA A 54 -8.17 52.00 -26.34
CA ALA A 54 -8.33 51.46 -27.69
C ALA A 54 -7.47 52.19 -28.73
N LYS A 55 -7.03 53.43 -28.45
CA LYS A 55 -6.15 54.22 -29.33
C LYS A 55 -4.66 53.98 -29.04
N TYR A 56 -4.33 53.16 -28.04
CA TYR A 56 -2.96 52.88 -27.66
C TYR A 56 -2.34 51.79 -28.53
N ASP A 57 -1.30 52.14 -29.28
CA ASP A 57 -0.55 51.16 -30.08
C ASP A 57 0.43 50.35 -29.20
N LEU A 58 -0.05 49.18 -28.76
CA LEU A 58 0.75 48.23 -27.99
C LEU A 58 1.92 47.65 -28.81
N ALA A 59 1.75 47.45 -30.12
CA ALA A 59 2.79 46.87 -30.97
C ALA A 59 3.96 47.85 -31.14
N GLY A 60 3.66 49.12 -31.41
CA GLY A 60 4.63 50.21 -31.60
C GLY A 60 5.28 50.75 -30.33
N ALA A 61 4.86 50.32 -29.13
CA ALA A 61 5.31 50.81 -27.82
C ALA A 61 6.77 50.44 -27.42
N LYS A 62 7.71 50.40 -28.38
CA LYS A 62 9.13 50.04 -28.15
C LYS A 62 9.81 50.91 -27.08
N ARG A 63 9.55 52.22 -27.10
CA ARG A 63 10.10 53.17 -26.12
C ARG A 63 9.59 52.90 -24.70
N HIS A 64 8.31 52.59 -24.55
CA HIS A 64 7.71 52.25 -23.25
C HIS A 64 8.30 50.94 -22.70
N ARG A 65 8.41 49.90 -23.54
CA ARG A 65 9.04 48.63 -23.14
C ARG A 65 10.48 48.84 -22.64
N LYS A 66 11.26 49.66 -23.34
CA LYS A 66 12.64 50.02 -22.92
C LYS A 66 12.65 50.73 -21.56
N GLN A 67 11.82 51.76 -21.38
CA GLN A 67 11.74 52.51 -20.12
C GLN A 67 11.32 51.63 -18.94
N ILE A 68 10.33 50.75 -19.13
CA ILE A 68 9.86 49.83 -18.09
C ILE A 68 10.94 48.82 -17.70
N ARG A 69 11.67 48.28 -18.68
CA ARG A 69 12.81 47.39 -18.42
C ARG A 69 13.90 48.07 -17.59
N GLU A 70 14.35 49.25 -18.01
CA GLU A 70 15.38 50.03 -17.29
C GLU A 70 14.93 50.36 -15.86
N ALA A 71 13.67 50.76 -15.72
CA ALA A 71 13.03 51.05 -14.45
C ALA A 71 13.01 49.87 -13.47
N LEU A 72 12.73 48.66 -13.96
CA LEU A 72 12.57 47.45 -13.15
C LEU A 72 13.84 46.58 -13.11
N GLY A 73 14.92 47.02 -13.77
CA GLY A 73 16.18 46.30 -13.86
C GLY A 73 16.15 45.05 -14.75
N PHE A 74 15.18 44.96 -15.67
CA PHE A 74 15.06 43.82 -16.59
C PHE A 74 15.82 44.03 -17.89
N ARG A 75 16.19 42.92 -18.54
CA ARG A 75 16.75 42.92 -19.89
C ARG A 75 16.06 41.90 -20.81
N PRO A 76 16.06 42.11 -22.14
CA PRO A 76 15.57 41.11 -23.08
C PRO A 76 16.35 39.79 -22.98
N SER A 77 15.66 38.67 -23.22
CA SER A 77 16.29 37.35 -23.34
C SER A 77 17.18 37.26 -24.59
N THR A 78 18.37 36.69 -24.42
CA THR A 78 19.31 36.30 -25.47
C THR A 78 19.29 34.79 -25.69
N VAL A 79 19.90 34.32 -26.79
CA VAL A 79 20.06 32.88 -27.04
C VAL A 79 20.92 32.21 -25.96
N ALA A 80 21.92 32.92 -25.43
CA ALA A 80 22.75 32.41 -24.33
C ALA A 80 21.95 32.26 -23.02
N ASP A 81 20.93 33.10 -22.80
CA ASP A 81 20.03 32.94 -21.65
C ASP A 81 19.13 31.72 -21.81
N GLU A 82 18.56 31.54 -23.00
CA GLU A 82 17.72 30.39 -23.33
C GLU A 82 18.47 29.07 -23.11
N GLU A 83 19.74 29.02 -23.49
CA GLU A 83 20.62 27.88 -23.26
C GLU A 83 20.91 27.63 -21.76
N ARG A 84 21.24 28.70 -21.00
CA ARG A 84 21.46 28.59 -19.55
C ARG A 84 20.19 28.18 -18.80
N LEU A 85 19.03 28.69 -19.21
CA LEU A 85 17.73 28.31 -18.64
C LEU A 85 17.39 26.84 -18.96
N ALA A 86 17.70 26.37 -20.17
CA ALA A 86 17.51 24.97 -20.54
C ALA A 86 18.41 24.05 -19.70
N GLU A 87 19.66 24.44 -19.46
CA GLU A 87 20.60 23.73 -18.58
C GLU A 87 20.08 23.67 -17.13
N TRP A 88 19.70 24.81 -16.57
CA TRP A 88 19.14 24.89 -15.22
C TRP A 88 17.88 24.04 -15.06
N LEU A 89 16.93 24.13 -16.00
CA LEU A 89 15.72 23.31 -15.98
C LEU A 89 16.05 21.82 -16.03
N SER A 90 16.99 21.42 -16.90
CA SER A 90 17.37 20.01 -17.06
C SER A 90 18.00 19.41 -15.80
N THR A 91 18.69 20.23 -15.00
CA THR A 91 19.43 19.79 -13.82
C THR A 91 18.62 19.90 -12.53
N GLN A 92 17.78 20.93 -12.40
CA GLN A 92 17.09 21.24 -11.14
C GLN A 92 15.59 20.88 -11.16
N VAL A 93 14.94 20.93 -12.33
CA VAL A 93 13.47 20.84 -12.42
C VAL A 93 13.01 19.54 -13.07
N CYS A 94 13.51 19.20 -14.26
CA CYS A 94 13.12 17.98 -14.98
C CYS A 94 13.31 16.67 -14.20
N PRO A 95 14.30 16.50 -13.30
CA PRO A 95 14.43 15.28 -12.51
C PRO A 95 13.27 15.03 -11.52
N VAL A 96 12.58 16.08 -11.08
CA VAL A 96 11.60 16.02 -9.98
C VAL A 96 10.18 16.40 -10.41
N GLU A 97 10.03 17.20 -11.47
CA GLU A 97 8.73 17.65 -11.97
C GLU A 97 8.49 17.16 -13.41
N LEU A 98 7.44 16.36 -13.56
CA LEU A 98 7.07 15.72 -14.83
C LEU A 98 5.95 16.49 -15.56
N VAL A 99 5.25 17.38 -14.86
CA VAL A 99 4.13 18.17 -15.41
C VAL A 99 4.69 19.37 -16.16
N GLU A 100 4.42 19.43 -17.46
CA GLU A 100 4.97 20.47 -18.35
C GLU A 100 4.57 21.90 -17.93
N ASP A 101 3.33 22.10 -17.48
CA ASP A 101 2.86 23.42 -17.03
C ASP A 101 3.63 23.92 -15.81
N ARG A 102 3.99 23.02 -14.89
CA ARG A 102 4.81 23.39 -13.72
C ARG A 102 6.26 23.65 -14.10
N GLN A 103 6.80 22.93 -15.09
CA GLN A 103 8.13 23.25 -15.64
C GLN A 103 8.14 24.65 -16.28
N ARG A 104 7.06 25.01 -16.99
CA ARG A 104 6.87 26.34 -17.56
C ARG A 104 6.78 27.42 -16.49
N GLU A 105 5.97 27.20 -15.46
CA GLU A 105 5.88 28.13 -14.33
C GLU A 105 7.25 28.34 -13.66
N ALA A 106 7.99 27.26 -13.41
CA ALA A 106 9.33 27.32 -12.85
C ALA A 106 10.30 28.13 -13.74
N LEU A 107 10.24 27.93 -15.06
CA LEU A 107 11.01 28.71 -16.02
C LEU A 107 10.67 30.21 -15.96
N LEU A 108 9.38 30.56 -15.91
CA LEU A 108 8.95 31.96 -15.83
C LEU A 108 9.38 32.61 -14.51
N VAL A 109 9.32 31.87 -13.41
CA VAL A 109 9.85 32.32 -12.10
C VAL A 109 11.35 32.56 -12.18
N GLN A 110 12.10 31.63 -12.79
CA GLN A 110 13.55 31.78 -12.93
C GLN A 110 13.94 32.98 -13.78
N CYS A 111 13.22 33.25 -14.88
CA CYS A 111 13.39 34.48 -15.66
C CYS A 111 13.22 35.73 -14.80
N ARG A 112 12.22 35.77 -13.91
CA ARG A 112 12.00 36.90 -12.99
C ARG A 112 13.14 37.05 -11.98
N VAL A 113 13.64 35.94 -11.44
CA VAL A 113 14.79 35.93 -10.50
C VAL A 113 16.05 36.49 -11.17
N GLU A 114 16.33 36.09 -12.40
CA GLU A 114 17.48 36.57 -13.17
C GLU A 114 17.26 37.95 -13.83
N ARG A 115 16.09 38.57 -13.63
CA ARG A 115 15.68 39.83 -14.26
C ARG A 115 15.77 39.78 -15.79
N ILE A 116 15.37 38.66 -16.36
CA ILE A 116 15.28 38.41 -17.80
C ILE A 116 13.80 38.47 -18.18
N GLU A 117 13.46 39.27 -19.20
CA GLU A 117 12.14 39.20 -19.81
C GLU A 117 11.98 37.82 -20.46
N PRO A 118 10.94 37.03 -20.10
CA PRO A 118 10.73 35.72 -20.67
C PRO A 118 10.76 35.78 -22.21
N PRO A 119 11.40 34.81 -22.87
CA PRO A 119 11.35 34.75 -24.32
C PRO A 119 9.91 34.55 -24.81
N GLY A 120 9.64 34.83 -26.08
CA GLY A 120 8.30 34.64 -26.64
C GLY A 120 7.83 33.19 -26.48
N ARG A 121 6.51 32.95 -26.43
CA ARG A 121 5.89 31.63 -26.14
C ARG A 121 6.53 30.48 -26.90
N THR A 122 6.71 30.62 -28.21
CA THR A 122 7.34 29.59 -29.06
C THR A 122 8.78 29.27 -28.65
N ARG A 123 9.54 30.26 -28.17
CA ARG A 123 10.91 30.06 -27.68
C ARG A 123 10.92 29.45 -26.29
N VAL A 124 9.96 29.80 -25.43
CA VAL A 124 9.74 29.12 -24.14
C VAL A 124 9.52 27.61 -24.37
N GLU A 125 8.67 27.23 -25.32
CA GLU A 125 8.49 25.79 -25.67
C GLU A 125 9.81 25.15 -26.08
N LYS A 126 10.61 25.82 -26.91
CA LYS A 126 11.91 25.30 -27.35
C LYS A 126 12.86 25.09 -26.19
N VAL A 127 12.90 26.01 -25.23
CA VAL A 127 13.72 25.88 -24.01
C VAL A 127 13.25 24.68 -23.18
N LEU A 128 11.94 24.51 -22.98
CA LEU A 128 11.38 23.36 -22.24
C LEU A 128 11.71 22.03 -22.93
N VAL A 129 11.54 21.94 -24.25
CA VAL A 129 11.89 20.76 -25.04
C VAL A 129 13.39 20.47 -24.97
N ALA A 130 14.23 21.50 -25.10
CA ALA A 130 15.69 21.36 -25.00
C ALA A 130 16.11 20.84 -23.62
N ALA A 131 15.53 21.39 -22.54
CA ALA A 131 15.78 20.98 -21.17
C ALA A 131 15.39 19.51 -20.94
N ARG A 132 14.18 19.12 -21.34
CA ARG A 132 13.69 17.73 -21.21
C ARG A 132 14.56 16.75 -21.99
N ASN A 133 14.89 17.07 -23.25
CA ASN A 133 15.75 16.22 -24.07
C ASN A 133 17.15 16.08 -23.47
N ARG A 134 17.72 17.17 -22.90
CA ARG A 134 19.02 17.13 -22.22
C ARG A 134 18.97 16.23 -21.00
N TRP A 135 17.95 16.39 -20.18
CA TRP A 135 17.76 15.57 -18.99
C TRP A 135 17.53 14.09 -19.34
N GLU A 136 16.65 13.79 -20.32
CA GLU A 136 16.34 12.44 -20.77
C GLU A 136 17.60 11.73 -21.28
N ARG A 137 18.43 12.41 -22.10
CA ARG A 137 19.73 11.86 -22.53
C ARG A 137 20.64 11.57 -21.34
N ALA A 138 20.80 12.51 -20.41
CA ALA A 138 21.64 12.30 -19.24
C ALA A 138 21.14 11.14 -18.35
N PHE A 139 19.82 10.98 -18.24
CA PHE A 139 19.19 9.86 -17.53
C PHE A 139 19.45 8.52 -18.22
N CYS A 140 19.27 8.45 -19.55
CA CYS A 140 19.57 7.25 -20.32
C CYS A 140 21.06 6.87 -20.23
N THR A 141 21.96 7.82 -20.44
CA THR A 141 23.42 7.60 -20.34
C THR A 141 23.79 7.03 -18.97
N ARG A 142 23.35 7.67 -17.88
CA ARG A 142 23.64 7.21 -16.52
C ARG A 142 23.09 5.81 -16.24
N THR A 143 21.90 5.50 -16.77
CA THR A 143 21.28 4.17 -16.62
C THR A 143 22.12 3.10 -17.30
N ILE A 144 22.58 3.36 -18.53
CA ILE A 144 23.42 2.45 -19.31
C ILE A 144 24.78 2.26 -18.65
N GLU A 145 25.42 3.35 -18.18
CA GLU A 145 26.69 3.29 -17.45
C GLU A 145 26.60 2.40 -16.20
N ARG A 146 25.49 2.48 -15.45
CA ARG A 146 25.26 1.63 -14.28
C ARG A 146 24.99 0.17 -14.62
N LEU A 147 24.29 -0.08 -15.73
CA LEU A 147 24.00 -1.45 -16.19
C LEU A 147 25.26 -2.16 -16.71
N GLY A 148 26.18 -1.41 -17.32
CA GLY A 148 27.30 -1.95 -18.08
C GLY A 148 26.85 -2.75 -19.30
N ASP A 149 27.83 -3.27 -20.05
CA ASP A 149 27.58 -3.97 -21.32
C ASP A 149 26.75 -5.24 -21.13
N VAL A 150 27.01 -5.98 -20.06
CA VAL A 150 26.33 -7.26 -19.77
C VAL A 150 24.86 -7.03 -19.43
N GLY A 151 24.55 -6.04 -18.57
CA GLY A 151 23.16 -5.71 -18.23
C GLY A 151 22.40 -5.18 -19.44
N THR A 152 23.06 -4.34 -20.24
CA THR A 152 22.51 -3.79 -21.48
C THR A 152 22.17 -4.88 -22.49
N ALA A 153 23.09 -5.80 -22.76
CA ALA A 153 22.87 -6.91 -23.70
C ALA A 153 21.70 -7.81 -23.28
N ARG A 154 21.57 -8.10 -21.98
CA ARG A 154 20.47 -8.91 -21.43
C ARG A 154 19.11 -8.23 -21.60
N LEU A 155 19.05 -6.91 -21.39
CA LEU A 155 17.82 -6.15 -21.62
C LEU A 155 17.45 -6.13 -23.10
N LEU A 156 18.41 -5.86 -23.99
CA LEU A 156 18.16 -5.86 -25.44
C LEU A 156 17.70 -7.22 -25.97
N ALA A 157 18.17 -8.33 -25.39
CA ALA A 157 17.72 -9.68 -25.74
C ALA A 157 16.22 -9.92 -25.50
N LEU A 158 15.55 -9.12 -24.65
CA LEU A 158 14.10 -9.19 -24.43
C LEU A 158 13.28 -8.80 -25.66
N VAL A 159 13.85 -7.98 -26.55
CA VAL A 159 13.16 -7.43 -27.73
C VAL A 159 13.89 -7.74 -29.04
N ALA A 160 14.94 -8.56 -28.98
CA ALA A 160 15.69 -8.98 -30.16
C ALA A 160 14.84 -9.84 -31.11
N GLU A 161 15.06 -9.66 -32.41
CA GLU A 161 14.40 -10.49 -33.43
C GLU A 161 14.81 -11.96 -33.28
N GLY A 162 13.82 -12.86 -33.34
CA GLY A 162 14.03 -14.30 -33.17
C GLY A 162 14.25 -14.75 -31.72
N SER A 163 14.23 -13.85 -30.73
CA SER A 163 14.32 -14.20 -29.31
C SER A 163 12.97 -14.62 -28.74
N GLU A 164 12.62 -15.89 -28.88
CA GLU A 164 11.36 -16.44 -28.34
C GLU A 164 11.33 -16.33 -26.81
N ASP A 165 12.42 -16.67 -26.13
CA ASP A 165 12.54 -16.59 -24.67
C ASP A 165 12.41 -15.15 -24.15
N GLY A 166 13.06 -14.20 -24.83
CA GLY A 166 12.98 -12.78 -24.47
C GLY A 166 11.58 -12.22 -24.64
N ALA A 167 10.93 -12.52 -25.77
CA ALA A 167 9.55 -12.12 -26.03
C ALA A 167 8.57 -12.74 -25.03
N ALA A 168 8.76 -14.02 -24.67
CA ALA A 168 7.95 -14.71 -23.67
C ALA A 168 8.10 -14.08 -22.28
N LEU A 169 9.33 -13.78 -21.85
CA LEU A 169 9.59 -13.11 -20.58
C LEU A 169 9.00 -11.70 -20.55
N LEU A 170 9.16 -10.92 -21.62
CA LEU A 170 8.56 -9.59 -21.72
C LEU A 170 7.02 -9.67 -21.66
N ALA A 171 6.40 -10.62 -22.36
CA ALA A 171 4.95 -10.84 -22.30
C ALA A 171 4.49 -11.25 -20.89
N ALA A 172 5.25 -12.13 -20.21
CA ALA A 172 4.97 -12.54 -18.83
C ALA A 172 5.09 -11.39 -17.83
N LEU A 173 6.09 -10.52 -18.02
CA LEU A 173 6.29 -9.31 -17.22
C LEU A 173 5.12 -8.35 -17.31
N LYS A 174 4.56 -8.18 -18.51
CA LYS A 174 3.45 -7.26 -18.78
C LYS A 174 2.08 -7.79 -18.33
N ARG A 175 1.97 -9.06 -17.94
CA ARG A 175 0.72 -9.69 -17.53
C ARG A 175 0.50 -9.57 -16.01
N ASP A 176 -0.75 -9.29 -15.63
CA ASP A 176 -1.19 -9.30 -14.24
C ASP A 176 -1.34 -10.74 -13.70
N PRO A 177 -1.15 -10.95 -12.38
CA PRO A 177 -1.33 -12.27 -11.77
C PRO A 177 -2.78 -12.76 -11.92
N GLY A 178 -2.96 -14.04 -12.24
CA GLY A 178 -4.28 -14.67 -12.42
C GLY A 178 -4.98 -15.06 -11.11
N ALA A 179 -5.88 -16.06 -11.18
CA ALA A 179 -6.63 -16.52 -10.01
C ALA A 179 -5.76 -17.26 -8.96
N VAL A 180 -5.98 -16.97 -7.67
CA VAL A 180 -5.20 -17.50 -6.54
C VAL A 180 -5.16 -19.04 -6.53
N GLY A 181 -3.96 -19.59 -6.70
CA GLY A 181 -3.70 -21.03 -6.72
C GLY A 181 -2.21 -21.34 -6.54
N LEU A 182 -1.91 -22.61 -6.26
CA LEU A 182 -0.53 -23.08 -6.09
C LEU A 182 0.26 -22.95 -7.38
N ASP A 183 -0.34 -23.33 -8.51
CA ASP A 183 0.30 -23.27 -9.83
C ASP A 183 0.64 -21.82 -10.21
N LEU A 184 -0.25 -20.87 -9.89
CA LEU A 184 0.01 -19.44 -10.08
C LEU A 184 1.18 -18.96 -9.21
N LEU A 185 1.22 -19.33 -7.93
CA LEU A 185 2.31 -18.95 -7.03
C LEU A 185 3.66 -19.50 -7.54
N LEU A 186 3.70 -20.74 -8.02
CA LEU A 186 4.91 -21.31 -8.63
C LEU A 186 5.30 -20.60 -9.93
N ALA A 187 4.33 -20.24 -10.77
CA ALA A 187 4.58 -19.48 -12.00
C ALA A 187 5.13 -18.07 -11.72
N GLU A 188 4.61 -17.37 -10.71
CA GLU A 188 5.12 -16.06 -10.28
C GLU A 188 6.53 -16.17 -9.67
N ILE A 189 6.86 -17.27 -8.98
CA ILE A 189 8.24 -17.54 -8.51
C ILE A 189 9.18 -17.69 -9.71
N THR A 190 8.81 -18.49 -10.71
CA THR A 190 9.60 -18.64 -11.95
C THR A 190 9.80 -17.30 -12.63
N LYS A 191 8.73 -16.51 -12.80
CA LYS A 191 8.78 -15.16 -13.37
C LYS A 191 9.75 -14.26 -12.61
N LEU A 192 9.69 -14.23 -11.29
CA LEU A 192 10.61 -13.42 -10.47
C LEU A 192 12.06 -13.86 -10.63
N ASN A 193 12.32 -15.17 -10.70
CA ASN A 193 13.65 -15.70 -10.92
C ASN A 193 14.18 -15.32 -12.32
N ASP A 194 13.35 -15.38 -13.36
CA ASP A 194 13.74 -15.01 -14.73
C ASP A 194 14.06 -13.52 -14.85
N VAL A 195 13.29 -12.65 -14.21
CA VAL A 195 13.59 -11.20 -14.17
C VAL A 195 14.90 -10.95 -13.43
N ARG A 196 15.14 -11.64 -12.30
CA ARG A 196 16.39 -11.48 -11.54
C ARG A 196 17.63 -11.99 -12.28
N ARG A 197 17.48 -12.93 -13.23
CA ARG A 197 18.58 -13.37 -14.11
C ARG A 197 19.08 -12.27 -15.06
N LEU A 198 18.31 -11.19 -15.24
CA LEU A 198 18.81 -9.99 -15.91
C LEU A 198 19.95 -9.34 -15.09
N CYS A 199 19.99 -9.58 -13.77
CA CYS A 199 20.96 -9.05 -12.81
C CYS A 199 21.08 -7.52 -12.87
N LEU A 200 19.94 -6.84 -12.76
CA LEU A 200 19.92 -5.38 -12.64
C LEU A 200 20.65 -4.96 -11.36
N PRO A 201 21.55 -3.96 -11.41
CA PRO A 201 22.25 -3.46 -10.24
C PRO A 201 21.28 -2.99 -9.15
N GLU A 202 21.59 -3.29 -7.89
CA GLU A 202 20.89 -2.66 -6.76
C GLU A 202 21.11 -1.15 -6.80
N GLY A 203 20.06 -0.36 -6.59
CA GLY A 203 20.16 1.10 -6.64
C GLY A 203 20.32 1.69 -8.05
N LEU A 204 19.99 0.94 -9.13
CA LEU A 204 20.03 1.45 -10.51
C LEU A 204 19.41 2.85 -10.66
N PHE A 205 18.30 3.09 -9.96
CA PHE A 205 17.55 4.35 -9.96
C PHE A 205 17.62 5.11 -8.61
N VAL A 206 18.70 4.96 -7.83
CA VAL A 206 18.79 5.55 -6.46
C VAL A 206 18.66 7.08 -6.43
N ASP A 207 19.10 7.78 -7.48
CA ASP A 207 19.03 9.26 -7.58
C ASP A 207 17.73 9.75 -8.22
N CYS A 208 16.75 8.87 -8.41
CA CYS A 208 15.57 9.12 -9.22
C CYS A 208 14.32 9.05 -8.34
N SER A 209 13.35 9.94 -8.60
CA SER A 209 12.06 9.83 -7.93
C SER A 209 11.29 8.59 -8.40
N GLU A 210 10.59 7.92 -7.49
CA GLU A 210 9.74 6.76 -7.82
C GLU A 210 8.70 7.12 -8.89
N LYS A 211 8.15 8.34 -8.84
CA LYS A 211 7.20 8.86 -9.84
C LYS A 211 7.80 8.87 -11.24
N MET A 212 9.07 9.23 -11.37
CA MET A 212 9.77 9.26 -12.65
C MET A 212 9.97 7.84 -13.20
N VAL A 213 10.48 6.92 -12.39
CA VAL A 213 10.63 5.50 -12.80
C VAL A 213 9.27 4.90 -13.18
N ALA A 214 8.22 5.21 -12.41
CA ALA A 214 6.86 4.79 -12.70
C ALA A 214 6.34 5.33 -14.05
N ALA A 215 6.67 6.57 -14.41
CA ALA A 215 6.30 7.15 -15.71
C ALA A 215 6.99 6.43 -16.88
N TRP A 216 8.29 6.11 -16.75
CA TRP A 216 9.03 5.32 -17.75
C TRP A 216 8.47 3.89 -17.86
N ARG A 217 8.19 3.24 -16.73
CA ARG A 217 7.52 1.93 -16.68
C ARG A 217 6.13 1.99 -17.33
N ALA A 218 5.35 3.04 -17.10
CA ALA A 218 4.02 3.24 -17.69
C ALA A 218 4.05 3.50 -19.20
N ARG A 219 5.15 4.02 -19.73
CA ARG A 219 5.40 4.07 -21.19
C ARG A 219 5.74 2.68 -21.70
N ALA A 220 6.71 2.00 -21.08
CA ALA A 220 7.18 0.68 -21.48
C ALA A 220 6.07 -0.39 -21.47
N ILE A 221 5.16 -0.38 -20.48
CA ILE A 221 4.06 -1.35 -20.38
C ILE A 221 3.09 -1.28 -21.58
N LYS A 222 2.99 -0.13 -22.26
CA LYS A 222 2.08 0.04 -23.41
C LYS A 222 2.72 -0.37 -24.75
N MET A 223 4.04 -0.53 -24.78
CA MET A 223 4.81 -0.75 -26.01
C MET A 223 4.85 -2.23 -26.42
N TYR A 224 4.70 -2.50 -27.71
CA TYR A 224 4.99 -3.80 -28.32
C TYR A 224 6.49 -4.00 -28.53
N PRO A 225 6.99 -5.24 -28.70
CA PRO A 225 8.41 -5.47 -29.00
C PRO A 225 8.93 -4.74 -30.24
N SER A 226 8.07 -4.48 -31.24
CA SER A 226 8.39 -3.61 -32.39
C SER A 226 8.63 -2.16 -31.96
N ASP A 227 7.75 -1.60 -31.13
CA ASP A 227 7.84 -0.21 -30.70
C ASP A 227 9.15 0.04 -29.92
N PHE A 228 9.59 -0.94 -29.11
CA PHE A 228 10.91 -0.88 -28.49
C PHE A 228 12.02 -0.81 -29.55
N ARG A 229 11.95 -1.64 -30.58
CA ARG A 229 12.92 -1.66 -31.68
C ARG A 229 12.94 -0.39 -32.54
N ASP A 230 11.85 0.37 -32.55
CA ASP A 230 11.76 1.65 -33.27
C ASP A 230 12.29 2.84 -32.44
N THR A 231 12.43 2.67 -31.12
CA THR A 231 13.05 3.70 -30.27
C THR A 231 14.58 3.69 -30.37
N ALA A 232 15.19 4.86 -30.15
CA ALA A 232 16.62 4.99 -29.96
C ALA A 232 17.11 4.01 -28.88
N GLU A 233 18.29 3.41 -29.09
CA GLU A 233 18.77 2.30 -28.27
C GLU A 233 18.93 2.69 -26.78
N ASP A 234 19.40 3.91 -26.51
CA ASP A 234 19.56 4.44 -25.17
C ASP A 234 18.23 4.56 -24.40
N VAL A 235 17.20 5.08 -25.08
CA VAL A 235 15.82 5.16 -24.57
C VAL A 235 15.23 3.76 -24.40
N ARG A 236 15.47 2.85 -25.36
CA ARG A 236 15.00 1.46 -25.32
C ARG A 236 15.52 0.71 -24.09
N ILE A 237 16.83 0.78 -23.85
CA ILE A 237 17.48 0.14 -22.69
C ILE A 237 16.88 0.69 -21.40
N THR A 238 16.73 2.00 -21.31
CA THR A 238 16.22 2.69 -20.12
C THR A 238 14.75 2.34 -19.84
N LEU A 239 13.91 2.24 -20.88
CA LEU A 239 12.52 1.78 -20.76
C LEU A 239 12.44 0.33 -20.26
N LEU A 240 13.25 -0.56 -20.82
CA LEU A 240 13.29 -1.97 -20.40
C LEU A 240 13.83 -2.12 -18.97
N ALA A 241 14.85 -1.33 -18.59
CA ALA A 241 15.39 -1.29 -17.25
C ALA A 241 14.36 -0.81 -16.22
N ALA A 242 13.65 0.28 -16.51
CA ALA A 242 12.59 0.81 -15.65
C ALA A 242 11.44 -0.18 -15.48
N LEU A 243 11.02 -0.84 -16.58
CA LEU A 243 10.01 -1.89 -16.55
C LEU A 243 10.45 -3.07 -15.68
N CYS A 244 11.62 -3.65 -15.93
CA CYS A 244 12.09 -4.85 -15.24
C CYS A 244 12.36 -4.58 -13.76
N SER A 245 12.98 -3.45 -13.42
CA SER A 245 13.24 -3.04 -12.03
C SER A 245 11.94 -2.87 -11.24
N SER A 246 10.96 -2.16 -11.81
CA SER A 246 9.65 -1.97 -11.17
C SER A 246 8.91 -3.30 -11.01
N ARG A 247 8.88 -4.12 -12.08
CA ARG A 247 8.19 -5.42 -12.05
C ARG A 247 8.82 -6.39 -11.07
N GLN A 248 10.12 -6.34 -10.83
CA GLN A 248 10.76 -7.17 -9.81
C GLN A 248 10.18 -6.90 -8.40
N ALA A 249 9.97 -5.63 -8.05
CA ALA A 249 9.33 -5.26 -6.79
C ALA A 249 7.84 -5.66 -6.77
N GLU A 250 7.09 -5.29 -7.82
CA GLU A 250 5.65 -5.60 -7.94
C GLU A 250 5.36 -7.10 -7.86
N ILE A 251 6.18 -7.96 -8.51
CA ILE A 251 6.04 -9.42 -8.45
C ILE A 251 6.37 -9.94 -7.05
N THR A 252 7.35 -9.33 -6.37
CA THR A 252 7.71 -9.72 -5.00
C THR A 252 6.54 -9.44 -4.05
N ASP A 253 5.90 -8.27 -4.16
CA ASP A 253 4.72 -7.91 -3.36
C ASP A 253 3.53 -8.83 -3.68
N ALA A 254 3.26 -9.05 -4.97
CA ALA A 254 2.21 -9.95 -5.42
C ALA A 254 2.42 -11.38 -4.91
N LEU A 255 3.66 -11.88 -4.85
CA LEU A 255 3.97 -13.20 -4.29
C LEU A 255 3.64 -13.31 -2.80
N VAL A 256 3.89 -12.25 -2.03
CA VAL A 256 3.54 -12.21 -0.60
C VAL A 256 2.02 -12.23 -0.44
N GLU A 257 1.29 -11.42 -1.21
CA GLU A 257 -0.18 -11.43 -1.20
C GLU A 257 -0.75 -12.78 -1.62
N LEU A 258 -0.20 -13.40 -2.67
CA LEU A 258 -0.60 -14.72 -3.13
C LEU A 258 -0.35 -15.79 -2.07
N LEU A 259 0.77 -15.73 -1.36
CA LEU A 259 1.07 -16.64 -0.25
C LEU A 259 0.03 -16.49 0.87
N VAL A 260 -0.25 -15.25 1.29
CA VAL A 260 -1.23 -14.97 2.34
C VAL A 260 -2.61 -15.47 1.93
N ALA A 261 -3.06 -15.15 0.72
CA ALA A 261 -4.34 -15.59 0.20
C ALA A 261 -4.43 -17.12 0.08
N LEU A 262 -3.34 -17.78 -0.32
CA LEU A 262 -3.28 -19.23 -0.43
C LEU A 262 -3.38 -19.91 0.95
N VAL A 263 -2.69 -19.39 1.97
CA VAL A 263 -2.78 -19.89 3.34
C VAL A 263 -4.22 -19.80 3.88
N HIS A 264 -4.89 -18.66 3.69
CA HIS A 264 -6.30 -18.50 4.08
C HIS A 264 -7.22 -19.47 3.32
N LYS A 265 -6.99 -19.65 2.03
CA LYS A 265 -7.75 -20.61 1.19
C LYS A 265 -7.59 -22.05 1.68
N ILE A 266 -6.39 -22.43 2.12
CA ILE A 266 -6.11 -23.75 2.70
C ILE A 266 -6.88 -23.94 4.00
N ASN A 267 -6.83 -22.97 4.90
CA ASN A 267 -7.55 -22.95 6.18
C ASN A 267 -9.07 -23.11 5.96
N ALA A 268 -9.67 -22.21 5.18
CA ALA A 268 -11.10 -22.24 4.89
C ALA A 268 -11.53 -23.53 4.18
N ARG A 269 -10.67 -24.15 3.36
CA ARG A 269 -11.01 -25.42 2.68
C ARG A 269 -11.00 -26.59 3.66
N ALA A 270 -10.09 -26.61 4.62
CA ALA A 270 -10.05 -27.66 5.64
C ALA A 270 -11.24 -27.56 6.60
N GLU A 271 -11.57 -26.36 7.06
CA GLU A 271 -12.75 -26.10 7.89
C GLU A 271 -14.02 -26.58 7.19
N ARG A 272 -14.28 -26.10 5.96
CA ARG A 272 -15.44 -26.53 5.16
C ARG A 272 -15.47 -28.04 4.92
N ARG A 273 -14.32 -28.72 4.84
CA ARG A 273 -14.26 -30.17 4.66
C ARG A 273 -14.66 -30.90 5.94
N VAL A 274 -14.18 -30.45 7.09
CA VAL A 274 -14.52 -31.04 8.39
C VAL A 274 -15.96 -30.75 8.76
N GLU A 275 -16.44 -29.53 8.53
CA GLU A 275 -17.83 -29.15 8.74
C GLU A 275 -18.76 -30.07 7.93
N ARG A 276 -18.49 -30.26 6.63
CA ARG A 276 -19.24 -31.22 5.80
C ARG A 276 -19.21 -32.65 6.34
N GLN A 277 -18.07 -33.09 6.87
CA GLN A 277 -17.95 -34.42 7.49
C GLN A 277 -18.78 -34.53 8.76
N LEU A 278 -18.71 -33.53 9.65
CA LEU A 278 -19.50 -33.50 10.88
C LEU A 278 -20.99 -33.38 10.61
N THR A 279 -21.42 -32.55 9.67
CA THR A 279 -22.83 -32.46 9.27
C THR A 279 -23.34 -33.78 8.71
N ALA A 280 -22.52 -34.50 7.93
CA ALA A 280 -22.86 -35.83 7.44
C ALA A 280 -22.90 -36.90 8.57
N GLU A 281 -22.03 -36.81 9.57
CA GLU A 281 -22.05 -37.66 10.78
C GLU A 281 -23.29 -37.36 11.64
N LEU A 282 -23.64 -36.08 11.84
CA LEU A 282 -24.80 -35.64 12.62
C LEU A 282 -26.13 -36.05 11.98
N LYS A 283 -26.26 -35.96 10.65
CA LYS A 283 -27.44 -36.48 9.93
C LYS A 283 -27.70 -37.98 10.18
N LYS A 284 -26.70 -38.74 10.65
CA LYS A 284 -26.86 -40.17 11.00
C LYS A 284 -27.33 -40.39 12.43
N VAL A 285 -27.16 -39.42 13.33
CA VAL A 285 -27.60 -39.52 14.74
C VAL A 285 -29.03 -39.00 14.86
N ARG A 286 -30.01 -39.88 14.57
CA ARG A 286 -31.44 -39.57 14.76
C ARG A 286 -31.75 -39.41 16.25
N GLY A 287 -32.14 -38.20 16.67
CA GLY A 287 -32.65 -37.93 18.03
C GLY A 287 -32.44 -36.52 18.56
N LYS A 288 -31.39 -35.81 18.12
CA LYS A 288 -31.05 -34.46 18.62
C LYS A 288 -31.97 -33.36 18.09
N GLU A 289 -32.37 -33.47 16.83
CA GLU A 289 -33.35 -32.57 16.21
C GLU A 289 -34.67 -32.58 16.99
N GLY A 290 -35.10 -33.75 17.50
CA GLY A 290 -36.31 -33.86 18.32
C GLY A 290 -36.20 -33.18 19.69
N ILE A 291 -35.02 -33.09 20.29
CA ILE A 291 -34.81 -32.38 21.56
C ILE A 291 -34.85 -30.87 21.32
N LEU A 292 -34.22 -30.38 20.25
CA LEU A 292 -34.26 -28.97 19.86
C LEU A 292 -35.68 -28.52 19.52
N PHE A 293 -36.44 -29.35 18.80
CA PHE A 293 -37.83 -29.05 18.46
C PHE A 293 -38.69 -28.92 19.71
N LYS A 294 -38.55 -29.85 20.66
CA LYS A 294 -39.28 -29.82 21.94
C LYS A 294 -38.93 -28.59 22.79
N LEU A 295 -37.67 -28.18 22.82
CA LEU A 295 -37.23 -26.95 23.51
C LEU A 295 -37.80 -25.69 22.86
N ALA A 296 -37.76 -25.61 21.53
CA ALA A 296 -38.29 -24.48 20.79
C ALA A 296 -39.82 -24.37 20.96
N ASP A 297 -40.53 -25.50 20.89
CA ASP A 297 -41.98 -25.56 21.07
C ASP A 297 -42.40 -25.15 22.49
N ALA A 298 -41.67 -25.61 23.52
CA ALA A 298 -41.89 -25.20 24.91
C ALA A 298 -41.60 -23.71 25.15
N ALA A 299 -40.56 -23.16 24.51
CA ALA A 299 -40.22 -21.74 24.62
C ALA A 299 -41.27 -20.83 23.93
N ILE A 300 -41.82 -21.28 22.80
CA ILE A 300 -42.89 -20.55 22.09
C ILE A 300 -44.22 -20.64 22.84
N GLY A 301 -44.56 -21.82 23.38
CA GLY A 301 -45.82 -22.04 24.09
C GLY A 301 -45.93 -21.35 25.44
N LYS A 302 -44.80 -21.01 26.08
CA LYS A 302 -44.72 -20.42 27.43
C LYS A 302 -43.64 -19.33 27.49
N PRO A 303 -43.83 -18.18 26.82
CA PRO A 303 -42.78 -17.17 26.66
C PRO A 303 -42.43 -16.44 27.97
N ASP A 304 -43.41 -16.21 28.85
CA ASP A 304 -43.25 -15.43 30.09
C ASP A 304 -42.96 -16.28 31.34
N GLU A 305 -42.95 -17.62 31.20
CA GLU A 305 -42.61 -18.51 32.31
C GLU A 305 -41.09 -18.55 32.55
N VAL A 306 -40.70 -18.67 33.83
CA VAL A 306 -39.30 -18.90 34.20
C VAL A 306 -38.77 -20.19 33.56
N VAL A 307 -37.59 -20.11 32.94
CA VAL A 307 -36.89 -21.20 32.21
C VAL A 307 -36.93 -22.55 32.93
N ARG A 308 -36.75 -22.53 34.25
CA ARG A 308 -36.75 -23.73 35.10
C ARG A 308 -38.09 -24.47 35.08
N THR A 309 -39.19 -23.74 34.97
CA THR A 309 -40.56 -24.27 34.97
C THR A 309 -41.04 -24.60 33.55
N ALA A 310 -40.59 -23.83 32.55
CA ALA A 310 -41.02 -24.01 31.16
C ALA A 310 -40.22 -25.09 30.41
N LEU A 311 -38.87 -25.09 30.52
CA LEU A 311 -38.01 -25.89 29.64
C LEU A 311 -37.50 -27.18 30.28
N TYR A 312 -37.17 -27.18 31.59
CA TYR A 312 -36.58 -28.34 32.25
C TYR A 312 -37.50 -29.56 32.44
N PRO A 313 -38.85 -29.41 32.51
CA PRO A 313 -39.75 -30.56 32.46
C PRO A 313 -39.78 -31.24 31.09
N VAL A 314 -39.57 -30.47 30.02
CA VAL A 314 -39.61 -30.97 28.63
C VAL A 314 -38.29 -31.61 28.24
N VAL A 315 -37.18 -31.04 28.70
CA VAL A 315 -35.82 -31.57 28.53
C VAL A 315 -35.07 -31.42 29.85
N GLY A 316 -34.75 -32.54 30.51
CA GLY A 316 -34.14 -32.52 31.84
C GLY A 316 -32.84 -31.70 31.90
N GLU A 317 -32.62 -31.00 33.02
CA GLU A 317 -31.43 -30.15 33.22
C GLU A 317 -30.12 -30.92 33.02
N LYS A 318 -30.06 -32.18 33.47
CA LYS A 318 -28.91 -33.07 33.24
C LYS A 318 -28.66 -33.27 31.73
N THR A 319 -29.71 -33.52 30.95
CA THR A 319 -29.63 -33.69 29.49
C THR A 319 -29.15 -32.42 28.80
N LEU A 320 -29.56 -31.23 29.26
CA LEU A 320 -29.04 -29.95 28.74
C LEU A 320 -27.56 -29.73 29.09
N ARG A 321 -27.15 -30.03 30.34
CA ARG A 321 -25.73 -29.97 30.72
C ARG A 321 -24.88 -30.95 29.92
N ASP A 322 -25.39 -32.16 29.68
CA ASP A 322 -24.74 -33.18 28.85
C ASP A 322 -24.62 -32.70 27.39
N LEU A 323 -25.65 -32.05 26.83
CA LEU A 323 -25.60 -31.45 25.48
C LEU A 323 -24.59 -30.30 25.37
N VAL A 324 -24.49 -29.44 26.38
CA VAL A 324 -23.49 -28.35 26.42
C VAL A 324 -22.08 -28.91 26.55
N ALA A 325 -21.87 -29.92 27.41
CA ALA A 325 -20.58 -30.60 27.54
C ALA A 325 -20.19 -31.31 26.24
N GLU A 326 -21.15 -31.96 25.57
CA GLU A 326 -20.98 -32.58 24.27
C GLU A 326 -20.64 -31.54 23.19
N ALA A 327 -21.32 -30.38 23.17
CA ALA A 327 -21.05 -29.32 22.20
C ALA A 327 -19.63 -28.74 22.36
N LYS A 328 -19.20 -28.47 23.60
CA LYS A 328 -17.82 -28.03 23.90
C LYS A 328 -16.78 -29.09 23.55
N ALA A 329 -17.08 -30.37 23.81
CA ALA A 329 -16.23 -31.47 23.39
C ALA A 329 -16.15 -31.59 21.86
N ASN A 330 -17.27 -31.39 21.16
CA ASN A 330 -17.35 -31.39 19.71
C ASN A 330 -16.59 -30.23 19.07
N GLU A 331 -16.52 -29.06 19.70
CA GLU A 331 -15.69 -27.93 19.22
C GLU A 331 -14.19 -28.28 19.27
N LYS A 332 -13.72 -28.87 20.39
CA LYS A 332 -12.34 -29.35 20.51
C LYS A 332 -12.04 -30.44 19.47
N VAL A 333 -12.98 -31.37 19.27
CA VAL A 333 -12.87 -32.42 18.24
C VAL A 333 -12.88 -31.82 16.83
N PHE A 334 -13.69 -30.79 16.57
CA PHE A 334 -13.71 -30.06 15.30
C PHE A 334 -12.36 -29.40 15.03
N LYS A 335 -11.84 -28.59 15.96
CA LYS A 335 -10.52 -27.95 15.86
C LYS A 335 -9.41 -28.99 15.63
N ALA A 336 -9.46 -30.15 16.29
CA ALA A 336 -8.52 -31.25 16.07
C ALA A 336 -8.65 -31.91 14.68
N LYS A 337 -9.88 -32.17 14.21
CA LYS A 337 -10.15 -32.71 12.86
C LYS A 337 -9.70 -31.71 11.77
N VAL A 338 -9.91 -30.40 11.98
CA VAL A 338 -9.43 -29.33 11.08
C VAL A 338 -7.91 -29.34 11.01
N ARG A 339 -7.22 -29.33 12.16
CA ARG A 339 -5.75 -29.44 12.21
C ARG A 339 -5.21 -30.67 11.50
N THR A 340 -5.86 -31.82 11.65
CA THR A 340 -5.48 -33.07 10.99
C THR A 340 -5.64 -32.97 9.47
N THR A 341 -6.78 -32.44 9.02
CA THR A 341 -7.07 -32.21 7.59
C THR A 341 -6.09 -31.23 6.98
N LEU A 342 -5.81 -30.11 7.66
CA LEU A 342 -4.82 -29.11 7.24
C LEU A 342 -3.45 -29.72 7.07
N ARG A 343 -2.96 -30.46 8.07
CA ARG A 343 -1.65 -31.09 8.04
C ARG A 343 -1.52 -32.10 6.90
N SER A 344 -2.58 -32.85 6.62
CA SER A 344 -2.64 -33.76 5.49
C SER A 344 -2.56 -33.01 4.15
N SER A 345 -3.42 -32.02 3.94
CA SER A 345 -3.44 -31.23 2.68
C SER A 345 -2.14 -30.47 2.43
N TYR A 346 -1.56 -29.91 3.49
CA TYR A 346 -0.26 -29.24 3.39
C TYR A 346 0.84 -30.21 3.00
N SER A 347 0.97 -31.34 3.71
CA SER A 347 2.05 -32.31 3.46
C SER A 347 1.95 -32.96 2.08
N SER A 348 0.75 -33.13 1.53
CA SER A 348 0.53 -33.83 0.26
C SER A 348 0.63 -32.95 -0.97
N TYR A 349 0.17 -31.69 -0.89
CA TYR A 349 0.00 -30.82 -2.07
C TYR A 349 0.72 -29.49 -1.92
N TYR A 350 0.49 -28.75 -0.83
CA TYR A 350 1.03 -27.38 -0.72
C TYR A 350 2.51 -27.32 -0.32
N ARG A 351 3.08 -28.39 0.25
CA ARG A 351 4.49 -28.41 0.66
C ARG A 351 5.47 -28.09 -0.48
N GLN A 352 5.12 -28.44 -1.71
CA GLN A 352 5.96 -28.16 -2.89
C GLN A 352 6.19 -26.67 -3.14
N MET A 353 5.37 -25.78 -2.57
CA MET A 353 5.57 -24.33 -2.67
C MET A 353 6.68 -23.80 -1.78
N LEU A 354 6.98 -24.50 -0.67
CA LEU A 354 7.86 -23.97 0.37
C LEU A 354 9.32 -23.88 -0.09
N PRO A 355 9.94 -24.94 -0.68
CA PRO A 355 11.33 -24.86 -1.15
C PRO A 355 11.59 -23.71 -2.15
N PRO A 356 10.82 -23.56 -3.25
CA PRO A 356 11.08 -22.48 -4.20
C PRO A 356 10.81 -21.10 -3.59
N LEU A 357 9.81 -20.98 -2.72
CA LEU A 357 9.48 -19.70 -2.07
C LEU A 357 10.59 -19.25 -1.11
N LEU A 358 11.13 -20.15 -0.29
CA LEU A 358 12.24 -19.83 0.63
C LEU A 358 13.53 -19.46 -0.10
N ARG A 359 13.78 -20.06 -1.28
CA ARG A 359 14.94 -19.72 -2.12
C ARG A 359 14.79 -18.37 -2.80
N THR A 360 13.57 -18.03 -3.23
CA THR A 360 13.31 -16.81 -3.99
C THR A 360 13.08 -15.61 -3.08
N LEU A 361 12.39 -15.74 -1.95
CA LEU A 361 12.14 -14.60 -1.06
C LEU A 361 13.21 -14.47 0.02
N GLY A 362 13.82 -13.28 0.10
CA GLY A 362 14.74 -12.93 1.19
C GLY A 362 13.96 -12.45 2.40
N PHE A 363 14.01 -13.20 3.51
CA PHE A 363 13.35 -12.82 4.75
C PHE A 363 14.32 -12.05 5.66
N ARG A 364 13.96 -10.81 5.98
CA ARG A 364 14.71 -9.93 6.90
C ARG A 364 13.80 -9.53 8.06
N TYR A 365 14.39 -9.22 9.20
CA TYR A 365 13.67 -8.82 10.41
C TYR A 365 14.48 -7.78 11.15
N ASN A 366 13.80 -6.79 11.72
CA ASN A 366 14.44 -5.74 12.53
C ASN A 366 14.22 -5.97 14.03
N ASN A 367 13.20 -6.76 14.40
CA ASN A 367 12.84 -7.02 15.80
C ASN A 367 13.41 -8.37 16.28
N THR A 368 14.21 -8.32 17.35
CA THR A 368 14.88 -9.47 17.96
C THR A 368 13.92 -10.55 18.46
N ALA A 369 12.66 -10.21 18.77
CA ALA A 369 11.63 -11.16 19.18
C ALA A 369 11.33 -12.25 18.12
N TYR A 370 11.57 -11.95 16.83
CA TYR A 370 11.32 -12.90 15.74
C TYR A 370 12.53 -13.77 15.37
N ARG A 371 13.66 -13.68 16.10
CA ARG A 371 14.83 -14.56 15.91
C ARG A 371 14.48 -16.06 15.90
N PRO A 372 13.60 -16.58 16.78
CA PRO A 372 13.24 -18.00 16.76
C PRO A 372 12.57 -18.42 15.45
N VAL A 373 11.73 -17.56 14.87
CA VAL A 373 11.05 -17.81 13.59
C VAL A 373 12.07 -17.91 12.47
N MET A 374 13.05 -17.01 12.43
CA MET A 374 14.12 -17.04 11.43
C MET A 374 15.01 -18.28 11.56
N GLY A 375 15.25 -18.74 12.80
CA GLY A 375 15.89 -20.03 13.04
C GLY A 375 15.07 -21.20 12.48
N ALA A 376 13.75 -21.18 12.66
CA ALA A 376 12.86 -22.18 12.08
C ALA A 376 12.84 -22.13 10.55
N MET A 377 12.87 -20.93 9.93
CA MET A 377 12.94 -20.79 8.48
C MET A 377 14.23 -21.37 7.89
N LYS A 378 15.38 -21.07 8.51
CA LYS A 378 16.67 -21.70 8.13
C LYS A 378 16.64 -23.22 8.26
N LEU A 379 15.98 -23.72 9.30
CA LEU A 379 15.78 -25.16 9.47
C LEU A 379 14.91 -25.73 8.34
N LEU A 380 13.81 -25.08 7.99
CA LEU A 380 12.93 -25.51 6.90
C LEU A 380 13.66 -25.51 5.56
N GLU A 381 14.46 -24.50 5.28
CA GLU A 381 15.29 -24.41 4.07
C GLU A 381 16.29 -25.58 3.99
N LYS A 382 16.98 -25.89 5.09
CA LYS A 382 17.91 -27.03 5.18
C LYS A 382 17.24 -28.38 4.86
N TYR A 383 15.94 -28.52 5.14
CA TYR A 383 15.18 -29.75 4.94
C TYR A 383 14.15 -29.66 3.81
N ALA A 384 14.26 -28.63 2.96
CA ALA A 384 13.28 -28.34 1.93
C ALA A 384 13.14 -29.51 0.93
N GLU A 385 14.25 -30.14 0.59
CA GLU A 385 14.33 -31.28 -0.35
C GLU A 385 14.12 -32.65 0.30
N VAL A 386 13.97 -32.73 1.63
CA VAL A 386 13.79 -34.01 2.32
C VAL A 386 12.33 -34.42 2.28
N ASP A 387 12.07 -35.51 1.57
CA ASP A 387 10.72 -35.99 1.32
C ASP A 387 9.98 -36.38 2.63
N GLY A 388 8.74 -35.92 2.77
CA GLY A 388 7.94 -36.08 4.00
C GLY A 388 7.52 -37.52 4.32
N LYS A 389 7.80 -38.43 3.39
CA LYS A 389 7.46 -39.86 3.43
C LYS A 389 8.49 -40.72 4.16
N THR A 390 9.57 -40.14 4.72
CA THR A 390 10.53 -40.91 5.55
C THR A 390 9.81 -41.60 6.74
N PRO A 391 10.01 -42.92 6.97
CA PRO A 391 9.23 -43.66 7.96
C PRO A 391 9.34 -43.09 9.38
N ARG A 392 8.24 -43.17 10.14
CA ARG A 392 8.09 -42.64 11.53
C ARG A 392 9.22 -43.07 12.48
N ARG A 393 9.88 -44.21 12.21
CA ARG A 393 10.98 -44.78 13.01
C ARG A 393 12.30 -44.03 12.91
N GLN A 394 12.59 -43.38 11.78
CA GLN A 394 13.76 -42.50 11.64
C GLN A 394 13.49 -41.10 12.21
N ARG A 395 12.24 -40.62 12.18
CA ARG A 395 11.86 -39.30 12.72
C ARG A 395 12.11 -39.15 14.23
N CYS A 396 11.96 -40.21 15.02
CA CYS A 396 12.18 -40.16 16.47
C CYS A 396 13.67 -40.20 16.87
N THR A 397 14.52 -40.91 16.14
CA THR A 397 15.99 -40.84 16.29
C THR A 397 16.52 -39.49 15.81
N TRP A 398 15.92 -38.91 14.77
CA TRP A 398 16.24 -37.60 14.21
C TRP A 398 15.94 -36.41 15.13
N LEU A 399 14.80 -36.40 15.83
CA LEU A 399 14.49 -35.37 16.84
C LEU A 399 15.28 -35.58 18.14
N ARG A 400 15.48 -36.84 18.58
CA ARG A 400 16.25 -37.16 19.81
C ARG A 400 17.74 -36.81 19.71
N GLY A 401 18.36 -36.98 18.53
CA GLY A 401 19.76 -36.64 18.33
C GLY A 401 20.04 -35.12 18.36
N ARG A 402 19.05 -34.29 18.06
CA ARG A 402 19.22 -32.82 17.96
C ARG A 402 18.71 -32.02 19.14
N LEU A 403 17.69 -32.51 19.85
CA LEU A 403 17.25 -31.90 21.11
C LEU A 403 18.30 -32.06 22.22
N ARG A 404 19.15 -33.10 22.16
CA ARG A 404 20.36 -33.22 23.01
C ARG A 404 21.47 -32.22 22.70
N LEU A 405 21.58 -31.74 21.45
CA LEU A 405 22.54 -30.70 21.06
C LEU A 405 22.04 -29.27 21.37
N LEU A 406 20.76 -29.12 21.72
CA LEU A 406 20.12 -27.85 22.09
C LEU A 406 19.67 -27.81 23.57
N GLY A 407 20.05 -28.81 24.37
CA GLY A 407 19.79 -28.83 25.82
C GLY A 407 18.32 -28.98 26.24
N VAL A 408 17.44 -29.53 25.39
CA VAL A 408 16.02 -29.70 25.72
C VAL A 408 15.68 -31.19 25.84
N GLN A 409 15.28 -31.62 27.04
CA GLN A 409 14.96 -33.00 27.34
C GLN A 409 13.44 -33.23 27.23
N LEU A 410 13.00 -34.10 26.32
CA LEU A 410 11.60 -34.54 26.26
C LEU A 410 11.40 -35.68 27.27
N CYS A 411 10.65 -35.41 28.34
CA CYS A 411 10.23 -36.40 29.30
C CYS A 411 9.17 -37.33 28.66
N GLN A 412 9.45 -38.64 28.60
CA GLN A 412 8.49 -39.66 28.20
C GLN A 412 7.80 -40.20 29.45
N GLU A 413 6.55 -39.83 29.71
CA GLU A 413 5.72 -40.64 30.59
C GLU A 413 5.26 -41.89 29.83
N SER A 414 5.90 -43.01 30.13
CA SER A 414 5.39 -44.36 29.86
C SER A 414 5.20 -45.02 31.21
N ARG A 415 3.95 -45.24 31.63
CA ARG A 415 3.62 -46.04 32.82
C ARG A 415 4.31 -47.40 32.75
N LEU A 416 5.08 -47.76 33.78
CA LEU A 416 5.16 -49.11 34.36
C LEU A 416 6.00 -49.10 35.66
N ALA A 417 5.31 -49.36 36.78
CA ALA A 417 5.72 -50.08 37.98
C ALA A 417 6.92 -49.63 38.86
N ARG A 418 6.52 -49.20 40.07
CA ARG A 418 6.96 -49.64 41.41
C ARG A 418 8.40 -49.37 41.91
N SER A 419 8.39 -48.72 43.08
CA SER A 419 9.19 -48.95 44.30
C SER A 419 10.36 -48.00 44.61
N VAL A 420 10.34 -47.56 45.88
CA VAL A 420 11.41 -46.99 46.74
C VAL A 420 11.51 -45.44 46.83
N GLN A 421 11.14 -44.94 48.03
CA GLN A 421 11.43 -43.62 48.64
C GLN A 421 12.87 -43.60 49.25
N PRO A 422 13.35 -42.54 49.94
CA PRO A 422 13.38 -41.10 49.65
C PRO A 422 14.81 -40.51 49.82
N GLY A 423 14.99 -39.24 49.43
CA GLY A 423 16.08 -38.40 49.95
C GLY A 423 17.13 -38.00 48.92
N VAL A 424 16.98 -36.79 48.39
CA VAL A 424 17.99 -35.75 48.18
C VAL A 424 17.22 -34.60 47.50
N GLU A 425 17.04 -33.50 48.23
CA GLU A 425 16.58 -32.23 47.66
C GLU A 425 17.72 -31.65 46.81
N VAL A 426 17.42 -31.38 45.54
CA VAL A 426 18.16 -30.41 44.74
C VAL A 426 17.12 -29.42 44.23
N HIS A 427 17.28 -28.15 44.61
CA HIS A 427 16.44 -27.05 44.16
C HIS A 427 16.58 -26.85 42.65
N GLU A 428 15.62 -27.37 41.88
CA GLU A 428 15.32 -26.91 40.51
C GLU A 428 14.09 -26.01 40.56
N ALA A 429 14.27 -24.74 40.18
CA ALA A 429 13.17 -23.85 39.81
C ALA A 429 12.78 -24.15 38.34
N GLY A 430 11.93 -25.17 38.16
CA GLY A 430 10.97 -25.25 37.04
C GLY A 430 9.78 -24.32 37.31
N GLU A 431 8.83 -24.02 36.42
CA GLU A 431 8.30 -24.64 35.21
C GLU A 431 7.28 -23.65 34.59
N GLY A 432 6.93 -23.80 33.31
CA GLY A 432 5.77 -23.06 32.78
C GLY A 432 5.53 -23.08 31.26
N LEU A 433 5.74 -24.20 30.55
CA LEU A 433 5.20 -24.36 29.19
C LEU A 433 4.49 -25.71 29.07
N ALA A 434 3.33 -25.79 29.70
CA ALA A 434 2.35 -26.83 29.48
C ALA A 434 1.32 -26.37 28.43
N TYR A 435 1.09 -27.22 27.43
CA TYR A 435 -0.17 -27.44 26.72
C TYR A 435 -1.16 -26.27 26.53
N GLY A 436 -1.30 -25.84 25.28
CA GLY A 436 -2.57 -25.28 24.77
C GLY A 436 -2.72 -23.76 24.92
N CYS A 437 -2.04 -23.01 24.05
CA CYS A 437 -2.49 -21.65 23.73
C CYS A 437 -3.41 -21.72 22.50
N GLU A 438 -4.71 -21.48 22.71
CA GLU A 438 -5.57 -20.89 21.70
C GLU A 438 -5.09 -19.46 21.47
N VAL A 439 -4.59 -19.18 20.27
CA VAL A 439 -4.50 -17.80 19.78
C VAL A 439 -5.79 -17.58 19.01
N ASP A 440 -6.80 -17.07 19.70
CA ASP A 440 -7.96 -16.49 19.02
C ASP A 440 -7.50 -15.14 18.45
N VAL A 441 -7.36 -15.08 17.12
CA VAL A 441 -7.32 -13.81 16.39
C VAL A 441 -8.75 -13.31 16.34
N VAL A 442 -9.12 -12.43 17.28
CA VAL A 442 -10.36 -11.66 17.17
C VAL A 442 -10.11 -10.59 16.09
N GLU A 443 -10.66 -10.82 14.90
CA GLU A 443 -10.81 -9.77 13.88
C GLU A 443 -11.77 -8.68 14.43
N GLY A 444 -11.19 -7.64 15.03
CA GLY A 444 -11.90 -6.40 15.30
C GLY A 444 -11.96 -5.56 14.03
N PHE A 445 -13.06 -5.65 13.28
CA PHE A 445 -13.39 -4.67 12.24
C PHE A 445 -13.67 -3.32 12.90
N VAL A 446 -12.74 -2.37 12.79
CA VAL A 446 -13.03 -0.95 13.02
C VAL A 446 -13.40 -0.34 11.66
N ARG A 447 -14.70 -0.11 11.44
CA ARG A 447 -15.15 0.74 10.33
C ARG A 447 -14.78 2.19 10.64
N PRO A 448 -14.24 2.97 9.68
CA PRO A 448 -14.06 4.41 9.87
C PRO A 448 -15.40 5.13 9.71
N GLY A 449 -15.71 6.00 10.68
CA GLY A 449 -16.47 7.23 10.46
C GLY A 449 -17.98 7.20 10.65
N HIS A 450 -18.44 7.50 11.87
CA HIS A 450 -19.56 8.41 12.10
C HIS A 450 -19.30 9.19 13.40
N HIS A 451 -19.44 10.52 13.32
CA HIS A 451 -19.30 11.44 14.44
C HIS A 451 -20.35 11.17 15.52
N LEU A 452 -19.92 11.11 16.79
CA LEU A 452 -20.77 11.21 17.97
C LEU A 452 -20.67 12.63 18.54
N ARG A 453 -21.72 13.42 18.30
CA ARG A 453 -22.21 14.38 19.29
C ARG A 453 -23.47 13.77 19.91
N ASP A 454 -23.64 14.11 21.19
CA ASP A 454 -24.83 13.93 22.01
C ASP A 454 -24.92 12.64 22.84
N LEU A 455 -24.36 12.77 24.04
CA LEU A 455 -24.78 12.08 25.26
C LEU A 455 -26.20 12.55 25.64
N GLY A 456 -27.08 11.60 25.95
CA GLY A 456 -28.36 11.83 26.60
C GLY A 456 -29.01 10.49 26.90
N GLY A 457 -29.19 10.15 28.18
CA GLY A 457 -29.49 8.80 28.65
C GLY A 457 -30.96 8.40 28.65
N VAL A 458 -31.23 7.39 29.48
CA VAL A 458 -32.52 6.77 29.89
C VAL A 458 -32.81 5.39 29.24
N LEU A 459 -32.61 4.32 30.03
CA LEU A 459 -33.34 3.03 29.98
C LEU A 459 -34.74 3.21 30.62
N PRO A 460 -35.70 2.24 30.58
CA PRO A 460 -35.83 1.02 29.76
C PRO A 460 -37.25 0.82 29.16
N GLN A 461 -37.46 -0.23 28.34
CA GLN A 461 -38.54 -1.25 28.46
C GLN A 461 -38.74 -2.09 27.17
N HIS A 462 -38.87 -3.40 27.36
CA HIS A 462 -39.24 -4.47 26.39
C HIS A 462 -40.72 -4.36 25.93
N PRO A 463 -41.28 -5.33 25.17
CA PRO A 463 -40.90 -5.95 23.88
C PRO A 463 -42.09 -5.95 22.89
N GLU A 464 -41.93 -6.49 21.67
CA GLU A 464 -42.85 -7.45 21.00
C GLU A 464 -42.85 -7.39 19.44
N ARG A 465 -42.77 -8.60 18.87
CA ARG A 465 -43.47 -9.16 17.68
C ARG A 465 -43.03 -8.82 16.25
N ASN A 466 -42.44 -9.86 15.64
CA ASN A 466 -42.87 -10.59 14.42
C ASN A 466 -43.44 -9.80 13.22
N LEU A 467 -42.83 -9.99 12.04
CA LEU A 467 -43.43 -10.73 10.92
C LEU A 467 -42.49 -10.82 9.69
N CYS A 468 -42.67 -11.91 8.96
CA CYS A 468 -41.89 -12.40 7.83
C CYS A 468 -42.26 -11.77 6.47
N ALA A 469 -41.46 -12.13 5.46
CA ALA A 469 -41.70 -12.09 4.01
C ALA A 469 -41.60 -10.71 3.33
N GLY A 470 -41.10 -10.54 2.11
CA GLY A 470 -40.70 -11.48 1.06
C GLY A 470 -40.20 -10.68 -0.15
N ASP A 471 -39.82 -11.42 -1.19
CA ASP A 471 -39.23 -11.03 -2.48
C ASP A 471 -39.65 -9.71 -3.14
N GLY A 472 -38.71 -9.17 -3.94
CA GLY A 472 -39.03 -8.90 -5.34
C GLY A 472 -38.89 -7.46 -5.85
N ALA A 473 -37.88 -7.29 -6.71
CA ALA A 473 -37.98 -6.66 -8.03
C ALA A 473 -38.09 -5.12 -8.20
N VAL A 474 -37.08 -4.61 -8.92
CA VAL A 474 -37.17 -3.72 -10.10
C VAL A 474 -37.53 -2.25 -9.91
N GLY A 475 -36.75 -1.39 -10.57
CA GLY A 475 -37.23 -0.12 -11.12
C GLY A 475 -36.29 1.07 -10.92
N GLY A 476 -35.53 1.42 -11.96
CA GLY A 476 -34.77 2.66 -12.03
C GLY A 476 -35.61 3.87 -12.45
N LEU A 477 -35.09 5.06 -12.17
CA LEU A 477 -35.25 6.36 -12.85
C LEU A 477 -34.55 7.40 -11.94
N ALA A 478 -33.39 7.94 -12.33
CA ALA A 478 -33.24 9.19 -13.09
C ALA A 478 -33.29 10.46 -12.21
N GLN A 479 -32.17 11.19 -12.13
CA GLN A 479 -31.99 12.58 -12.61
C GLN A 479 -30.82 13.30 -11.91
N ARG A 480 -30.07 14.04 -12.74
CA ARG A 480 -28.99 14.98 -12.41
C ARG A 480 -29.56 16.26 -11.79
N VAL A 481 -28.83 16.87 -10.85
CA VAL A 481 -28.48 18.30 -10.69
C VAL A 481 -27.34 18.28 -9.64
N GLY A 482 -26.16 18.87 -9.77
CA GLY A 482 -25.79 20.20 -10.27
C GLY A 482 -25.13 20.95 -9.10
N ASP A 483 -23.94 21.49 -9.34
CA ASP A 483 -22.95 21.99 -8.38
C ASP A 483 -23.42 23.06 -7.38
N LEU A 484 -22.76 23.12 -6.22
CA LEU A 484 -22.44 24.38 -5.54
C LEU A 484 -21.16 24.23 -4.71
N TRP A 485 -20.14 24.94 -5.17
CA TRP A 485 -18.82 25.10 -4.55
C TRP A 485 -18.89 25.91 -3.25
N GLY A 486 -17.98 25.59 -2.32
CA GLY A 486 -17.52 26.58 -1.36
C GLY A 486 -16.97 26.03 -0.06
N ARG A 487 -15.73 25.49 -0.07
CA ARG A 487 -14.81 25.55 1.09
C ARG A 487 -13.35 25.53 0.63
N GLN A 488 -12.63 26.61 0.95
CA GLN A 488 -11.18 26.62 1.05
C GLN A 488 -10.73 25.66 2.17
N PRO A 489 -9.62 24.91 2.00
CA PRO A 489 -8.80 24.48 3.10
C PRO A 489 -7.52 25.32 3.17
N VAL A 490 -7.28 25.87 4.36
CA VAL A 490 -5.99 26.45 4.77
C VAL A 490 -4.97 25.30 4.84
N THR A 491 -3.90 25.44 4.06
CA THR A 491 -2.72 24.59 4.07
C THR A 491 -1.89 24.83 5.32
N GLY A 492 -1.63 23.78 6.09
CA GLY A 492 -0.61 23.73 7.12
C GLY A 492 0.17 22.44 6.96
N ASP A 493 1.43 22.56 6.53
CA ASP A 493 2.37 21.47 6.36
C ASP A 493 2.79 20.89 7.71
N LEU A 494 2.64 19.57 7.88
CA LEU A 494 3.40 18.79 8.84
C LEU A 494 3.77 17.44 8.20
N HIS A 495 5.01 17.37 7.74
CA HIS A 495 5.72 16.12 7.50
C HIS A 495 5.92 15.38 8.82
N CYS A 496 5.45 14.12 8.90
CA CYS A 496 6.12 12.99 9.58
C CYS A 496 5.26 11.70 9.47
N PRO A 497 5.89 10.51 9.41
CA PRO A 497 5.19 9.24 9.19
C PRO A 497 4.36 8.81 10.40
N ALA A 498 3.15 8.30 10.13
CA ALA A 498 2.26 7.74 11.14
C ALA A 498 2.90 6.49 11.77
N HIS A 499 3.28 6.59 13.05
CA HIS A 499 3.61 5.45 13.89
C HIS A 499 2.33 4.90 14.53
N VAL A 500 1.95 3.68 14.17
CA VAL A 500 0.89 2.93 14.87
C VAL A 500 1.54 2.17 16.02
N GLY A 501 1.45 2.73 17.23
CA GLY A 501 1.75 2.02 18.47
C GLY A 501 0.53 1.24 18.94
N VAL A 502 0.63 -0.09 18.97
CA VAL A 502 -0.41 -0.96 19.54
C VAL A 502 -0.08 -1.22 21.01
N ARG A 503 -0.87 -0.64 21.93
CA ARG A 503 -0.94 -1.08 23.34
C ARG A 503 -1.81 -2.33 23.40
N ILE A 504 -1.27 -3.43 23.93
CA ILE A 504 -2.06 -4.61 24.31
C ILE A 504 -2.23 -4.57 25.83
N ARG A 505 -3.48 -4.47 26.30
CA ARG A 505 -3.87 -4.67 27.70
C ARG A 505 -4.09 -6.18 27.91
N GLU A 506 -3.31 -6.80 28.79
CA GLU A 506 -3.63 -8.14 29.30
C GLU A 506 -4.78 -8.03 30.31
N GLY A 507 -5.95 -8.57 29.95
CA GLY A 507 -7.05 -8.76 30.88
C GLY A 507 -6.93 -10.12 31.55
N GLN A 508 -6.49 -10.17 32.81
CA GLN A 508 -6.63 -11.35 33.64
C GLN A 508 -8.11 -11.56 34.01
N ARG A 509 -8.63 -12.77 33.80
CA ARG A 509 -9.86 -13.23 34.45
C ARG A 509 -9.52 -13.61 35.90
N GLY A 510 -10.05 -12.86 36.86
CA GLY A 510 -10.13 -13.28 38.26
C GLY A 510 -11.58 -13.58 38.64
N GLU A 511 -11.83 -14.74 39.24
CA GLU A 511 -12.94 -14.93 40.17
C GLU A 511 -12.60 -14.23 41.50
N GLY A 512 -13.60 -13.65 42.15
CA GLY A 512 -13.51 -13.28 43.57
C GLY A 512 -13.28 -11.80 43.84
N THR A 513 -14.26 -11.21 44.54
CA THR A 513 -14.29 -9.92 45.21
C THR A 513 -12.99 -9.56 45.93
N ASP A 514 -12.50 -8.32 45.74
CA ASP A 514 -12.24 -7.38 46.84
C ASP A 514 -11.98 -5.96 46.30
N ILE A 515 -12.55 -4.99 47.00
CA ILE A 515 -12.44 -3.55 46.80
C ILE A 515 -11.11 -3.09 47.39
N VAL A 516 -10.22 -2.45 46.61
CA VAL A 516 -9.28 -1.43 47.11
C VAL A 516 -8.95 -0.43 45.98
N ASP A 517 -9.11 0.85 46.31
CA ASP A 517 -8.75 2.05 45.55
C ASP A 517 -7.23 2.20 45.28
N GLY A 518 -6.86 2.99 44.27
CA GLY A 518 -5.53 3.62 44.22
C GLY A 518 -4.97 3.90 42.83
N ASP A 519 -4.90 5.18 42.48
CA ASP A 519 -4.17 5.79 41.37
C ASP A 519 -2.67 5.40 41.31
N GLU A 520 -2.07 5.37 40.11
CA GLU A 520 -0.90 6.21 39.79
C GLU A 520 -0.50 6.10 38.30
N LEU A 521 -0.43 7.28 37.67
CA LEU A 521 0.01 7.53 36.29
C LEU A 521 1.53 7.74 36.26
N HIS A 522 2.24 7.00 35.41
CA HIS A 522 3.59 7.37 34.98
C HIS A 522 3.69 7.37 33.46
N ASP A 523 3.82 8.58 32.90
CA ASP A 523 4.23 8.85 31.53
C ASP A 523 5.76 8.75 31.41
N HIS A 524 6.25 7.93 30.49
CA HIS A 524 7.64 7.98 30.04
C HIS A 524 7.69 8.24 28.53
N PHE A 525 8.11 9.45 28.18
CA PHE A 525 8.55 9.84 26.83
C PHE A 525 10.04 9.49 26.69
N VAL A 526 10.42 8.84 25.58
CA VAL A 526 11.83 8.65 25.19
C VAL A 526 12.04 9.21 23.78
N VAL A 527 12.90 10.22 23.70
CA VAL A 527 13.39 10.87 22.46
C VAL A 527 14.58 10.05 21.92
N PRO A 528 14.74 9.83 20.60
CA PRO A 528 15.93 9.18 20.07
C PRO A 528 17.10 10.17 20.00
N GLY A 529 18.19 9.84 20.71
CA GLY A 529 19.48 10.52 20.61
C GLY A 529 20.29 10.06 19.39
N HIS A 530 21.04 11.01 18.83
CA HIS A 530 22.16 10.78 17.92
C HIS A 530 23.19 9.81 18.50
N VAL A 531 23.77 8.98 17.64
CA VAL A 531 25.11 8.40 17.87
C VAL A 531 25.87 8.47 16.55
N GLU A 532 27.09 8.98 16.67
CA GLU A 532 28.15 9.21 15.68
C GLU A 532 28.55 8.00 14.85
#